data_AF-A0A7G9QL37-F1
#
_entry.id   AF-A0A7G9QL37-F1
#
_cell.length_a   1.000
_cell.length_b   1.000
_cell.length_c   1.000
_cell.angle_alpha   90.00
_cell.angle_beta   90.00
_cell.angle_gamma   90.00
#
_symmetry.space_group_name_H-M   'P 1'
#
loop_
_entity.id
_entity.type
_entity.pdbx_description
1 polymer ?
#
loop_
_entity_poly.entity_id
_entity_poly.type
_entity_poly.pdbx_seq_one_letter_code
_entity_poly.pdbx_strand_id
1 'polypeptide(L)'
;MQKHVLEQAIINKLYIDGKWTQSGGTETHLKYLGKIKTQGGQTFKIMNSIWLWGLSHRATSRILIFNNKNQYIGNYYLNSIRDLPTELKNGALIFKNSDVECNKKTQTIVNFRNGIPKQFFRKCNEKSGDIYSFDKE
;
A
#
# COMPACT_ATOMS: atom_id res chain seq x y z
N MET A 1 -1.22 4.69 -15.88
CA MET A 1 -2.29 4.09 -15.04
C MET A 1 -2.55 4.82 -13.72
N GLN A 2 -1.57 5.04 -12.84
CA GLN A 2 -1.78 5.65 -11.50
C GLN A 2 -2.57 6.97 -11.50
N LYS A 3 -2.22 7.91 -12.40
CA LYS A 3 -2.93 9.18 -12.58
C LYS A 3 -4.43 8.98 -12.84
N HIS A 4 -4.78 8.08 -13.75
CA HIS A 4 -6.17 7.75 -14.08
C HIS A 4 -6.93 7.22 -12.85
N VAL A 5 -6.31 6.33 -12.07
CA VAL A 5 -6.90 5.80 -10.82
C VAL A 5 -7.16 6.92 -9.81
N LEU A 6 -6.22 7.85 -9.66
CA LEU A 6 -6.33 8.99 -8.75
C LEU A 6 -7.35 10.03 -9.22
N GLU A 7 -7.55 10.20 -10.53
CA GLU A 7 -8.55 11.09 -11.11
C GLU A 7 -9.97 10.53 -10.94
N GLN A 8 -10.16 9.22 -11.13
CA GLN A 8 -11.45 8.59 -10.83
C GLN A 8 -11.75 8.60 -9.33
N ALA A 9 -10.72 8.49 -8.49
CA ALA A 9 -10.81 8.52 -7.02
C ALA A 9 -11.80 7.52 -6.40
N ILE A 10 -12.14 6.44 -7.12
CA ILE A 10 -13.02 5.38 -6.64
C ILE A 10 -12.26 4.53 -5.62
N ILE A 11 -12.70 4.60 -4.36
CA ILE A 11 -12.08 3.89 -3.25
C ILE A 11 -12.29 2.37 -3.39
N ASN A 12 -11.25 1.60 -3.10
CA ASN A 12 -11.22 0.13 -3.07
C ASN A 12 -11.49 -0.58 -4.40
N LYS A 13 -11.69 0.14 -5.51
CA LYS A 13 -11.74 -0.46 -6.85
C LYS A 13 -10.36 -0.93 -7.28
N LEU A 14 -10.29 -2.15 -7.78
CA LEU A 14 -9.08 -2.74 -8.35
C LEU A 14 -8.98 -2.36 -9.84
N TYR A 15 -7.83 -1.85 -10.23
CA TYR A 15 -7.46 -1.59 -11.62
C TYR A 15 -6.30 -2.51 -11.98
N ILE A 16 -6.45 -3.25 -13.07
CA ILE A 16 -5.44 -4.18 -13.58
C ILE A 16 -4.98 -3.66 -14.93
N ASP A 17 -3.67 -3.54 -15.10
CA ASP A 17 -3.02 -3.12 -16.34
C ASP A 17 -2.01 -4.16 -16.78
N GLY A 18 -2.00 -4.47 -18.07
CA GLY A 18 -1.24 -5.58 -18.62
C GLY A 18 -1.83 -6.95 -18.27
N LYS A 19 -1.09 -7.99 -18.65
CA LYS A 19 -1.44 -9.39 -18.41
C LYS A 19 -0.17 -10.18 -18.23
N TRP A 20 0.00 -10.80 -17.08
CA TRP A 20 1.12 -11.68 -16.84
C TRP A 20 0.79 -13.08 -17.34
N THR A 21 1.75 -13.75 -17.98
CA THR A 21 1.62 -15.14 -18.44
C THR A 21 2.88 -15.94 -18.14
N GLN A 22 2.80 -17.26 -18.15
CA GLN A 22 3.96 -18.13 -17.96
C GLN A 22 5.04 -17.94 -19.05
N SER A 23 4.64 -17.50 -20.24
CA SER A 23 5.56 -17.13 -21.33
C SER A 23 6.14 -15.71 -21.20
N GLY A 24 5.77 -14.97 -20.15
CA GLY A 24 6.29 -13.63 -19.84
C GLY A 24 5.20 -12.56 -19.76
N GLY A 25 5.64 -11.30 -19.77
CA GLY A 25 4.79 -10.13 -19.58
C GLY A 25 4.83 -9.57 -18.17
N THR A 26 4.07 -8.51 -17.95
CA THR A 26 3.93 -7.85 -16.65
C THR A 26 2.48 -7.46 -16.41
N GLU A 27 2.09 -7.41 -15.15
CA GLU A 27 0.75 -7.03 -14.73
C GLU A 27 0.82 -6.12 -13.51
N THR A 28 0.13 -4.99 -13.55
CA THR A 28 0.11 -4.01 -12.46
C THR A 28 -1.28 -3.94 -11.87
N HIS A 29 -1.39 -4.16 -10.57
CA HIS A 29 -2.62 -4.01 -9.82
C HIS A 29 -2.56 -2.76 -8.96
N LEU A 30 -3.52 -1.87 -9.14
CA LEU A 30 -3.64 -0.64 -8.36
C LEU A 30 -4.97 -0.61 -7.62
N LYS A 31 -4.93 -0.24 -6.34
CA LYS A 31 -6.13 -0.01 -5.53
C LYS A 31 -5.97 1.28 -4.72
N TYR A 32 -6.80 2.28 -5.03
CA TYR A 32 -6.85 3.52 -4.26
C TYR A 32 -7.60 3.31 -2.95
N LEU A 33 -6.98 3.63 -1.81
CA LEU A 33 -7.58 3.44 -0.49
C LEU A 33 -8.28 4.69 0.04
N GLY A 34 -8.00 5.85 -0.54
CA GLY A 34 -8.58 7.11 -0.15
C GLY A 34 -7.55 8.17 0.22
N LYS A 35 -8.06 9.23 0.86
CA LYS A 35 -7.27 10.40 1.27
C LYS A 35 -7.18 10.51 2.78
N ILE A 36 -6.05 11.01 3.26
CA ILE A 36 -5.80 11.35 4.66
C ILE A 36 -5.55 12.84 4.76
N LYS A 37 -6.20 13.51 5.71
CA LYS A 37 -5.88 14.88 6.09
C LYS A 37 -5.16 14.85 7.44
N THR A 38 -3.97 15.44 7.50
CA THR A 38 -3.20 15.59 8.74
C THR A 38 -3.77 16.71 9.60
N GLN A 39 -3.41 16.73 10.89
CA GLN A 39 -3.73 17.84 11.79
C GLN A 39 -3.11 19.16 11.32
N GLY A 40 -1.93 19.10 10.68
CA GLY A 40 -1.27 20.26 10.05
C GLY A 40 -1.87 20.66 8.69
N GLY A 41 -3.02 20.10 8.29
CA GLY A 41 -3.73 20.48 7.07
C GLY A 41 -3.23 19.84 5.77
N GLN A 42 -2.13 19.09 5.80
CA GLN A 42 -1.61 18.38 4.63
C GLN A 42 -2.56 17.26 4.23
N THR A 43 -2.69 17.01 2.93
CA THR A 43 -3.55 15.93 2.41
C THR A 43 -2.73 14.96 1.58
N PHE A 44 -2.82 13.67 1.92
CA PHE A 44 -2.19 12.57 1.22
C PHE A 44 -3.23 11.66 0.59
N LYS A 45 -2.91 11.08 -0.56
CA LYS A 45 -3.70 10.06 -1.26
C LYS A 45 -2.91 8.76 -1.22
N ILE A 46 -3.56 7.67 -0.80
CA ILE A 46 -2.89 6.39 -0.57
C ILE A 46 -3.36 5.36 -1.59
N MET A 47 -2.43 4.63 -2.18
CA MET A 47 -2.70 3.60 -3.16
C MET A 47 -1.84 2.36 -2.89
N ASN A 48 -2.46 1.19 -2.91
CA ASN A 48 -1.73 -0.07 -2.96
C ASN A 48 -1.32 -0.35 -4.42
N SER A 49 -0.08 -0.77 -4.62
CA SER A 49 0.47 -1.16 -5.91
C SER A 49 1.08 -2.54 -5.81
N ILE A 50 0.71 -3.44 -6.72
CA ILE A 50 1.39 -4.71 -6.94
C ILE A 50 1.87 -4.71 -8.38
N TRP A 51 3.13 -5.02 -8.60
CA TRP A 51 3.67 -5.25 -9.94
C TRP A 51 4.16 -6.69 -10.04
N LEU A 52 3.51 -7.45 -10.92
CA LEU A 52 3.81 -8.83 -11.24
C LEU A 52 4.71 -8.86 -12.46
N TRP A 53 5.84 -9.56 -12.37
CA TRP A 53 6.85 -9.56 -13.42
C TRP A 53 7.72 -10.82 -13.40
N GLY A 54 8.42 -11.03 -14.52
CA GLY A 54 9.36 -12.14 -14.70
C GLY A 54 8.69 -13.49 -14.85
N LEU A 55 9.43 -14.49 -15.33
CA LEU A 55 8.90 -15.82 -15.62
C LEU A 55 8.46 -16.59 -14.36
N SER A 56 9.00 -16.24 -13.20
CA SER A 56 8.66 -16.85 -11.90
C SER A 56 7.50 -16.17 -11.17
N HIS A 57 6.75 -15.30 -11.85
CA HIS A 57 5.61 -14.58 -11.25
C HIS A 57 6.00 -13.80 -9.99
N ARG A 58 7.12 -13.07 -10.04
CA ARG A 58 7.57 -12.25 -8.90
C ARG A 58 6.60 -11.10 -8.69
N ALA A 59 6.40 -10.72 -7.44
CA ALA A 59 5.54 -9.61 -7.07
C ALA A 59 6.32 -8.56 -6.28
N THR A 60 6.20 -7.30 -6.71
CA THR A 60 6.65 -6.15 -5.94
C THR A 60 5.44 -5.43 -5.37
N SER A 61 5.36 -5.30 -4.06
CA SER A 61 4.28 -4.61 -3.35
C SER A 61 4.73 -3.29 -2.76
N ARG A 62 3.97 -2.22 -3.02
CA ARG A 62 4.24 -0.88 -2.48
C ARG A 62 2.96 -0.21 -1.98
N ILE A 63 3.09 0.56 -0.92
CA ILE A 63 2.10 1.58 -0.53
C ILE A 63 2.59 2.90 -1.13
N LEU A 64 1.93 3.37 -2.17
CA LEU A 64 2.26 4.62 -2.86
C LEU A 64 1.56 5.80 -2.19
N ILE A 65 2.28 6.89 -1.99
CA ILE A 65 1.79 8.11 -1.36
C ILE A 65 1.88 9.26 -2.35
N PHE A 66 0.75 9.94 -2.54
CA PHE A 66 0.65 11.12 -3.39
C PHE A 66 0.16 12.32 -2.58
N ASN A 67 0.46 13.53 -3.02
CA ASN A 67 -0.12 14.74 -2.44
C ASN A 67 -1.54 15.01 -3.01
N ASN A 68 -2.16 16.10 -2.56
CA ASN A 68 -3.50 16.48 -3.02
C ASN A 68 -3.58 16.74 -4.55
N LYS A 69 -2.45 17.13 -5.16
CA LYS A 69 -2.31 17.41 -6.60
C LYS A 69 -2.00 16.15 -7.43
N ASN A 70 -2.15 14.94 -6.86
CA ASN A 70 -1.78 13.66 -7.50
C ASN A 70 -0.29 13.52 -7.82
N GLN A 71 0.58 14.32 -7.20
CA GLN A 71 2.02 14.18 -7.38
C GLN A 71 2.52 13.12 -6.42
N TYR A 72 3.30 12.18 -6.93
CA TYR A 72 3.94 11.14 -6.13
C TYR A 72 4.95 11.78 -5.15
N ILE A 73 4.97 11.30 -3.91
CA ILE A 73 5.85 11.80 -2.83
C ILE A 73 6.85 10.72 -2.40
N GLY A 74 6.47 9.45 -2.51
CA GLY A 74 7.27 8.34 -2.01
C GLY A 74 6.42 7.10 -1.73
N ASN A 75 7.04 6.10 -1.12
CA ASN A 75 6.40 4.82 -0.85
C ASN A 75 6.92 4.10 0.39
N TYR A 76 6.19 3.06 0.79
CA TYR A 76 6.74 1.95 1.55
C TYR A 76 6.89 0.74 0.62
N TYR A 77 8.11 0.22 0.51
CA TYR A 77 8.37 -1.06 -0.17
C TYR A 77 8.11 -2.20 0.80
N LEU A 78 7.24 -3.14 0.42
CA LEU A 78 6.84 -4.25 1.28
C LEU A 78 7.40 -5.58 0.79
N ASN A 79 7.63 -6.49 1.73
CA ASN A 79 8.22 -7.81 1.46
C ASN A 79 7.23 -8.74 0.75
N SER A 80 5.93 -8.58 0.99
CA SER A 80 4.87 -9.41 0.39
C SER A 80 3.62 -8.60 0.07
N ILE A 81 2.85 -9.05 -0.94
CA ILE A 81 1.53 -8.51 -1.25
C ILE A 81 0.54 -8.64 -0.09
N ARG A 82 0.75 -9.62 0.80
CA ARG A 82 -0.04 -9.83 2.03
C ARG A 82 0.21 -8.73 3.05
N ASP A 83 1.26 -7.93 2.83
CA ASP A 83 1.68 -6.87 3.72
C ASP A 83 1.02 -5.54 3.44
N LEU A 84 0.29 -5.46 2.34
CA LEU A 84 -0.49 -4.28 1.99
C LEU A 84 -1.62 -4.04 3.01
N PRO A 85 -1.92 -2.77 3.32
CA PRO A 85 -3.04 -2.43 4.18
C PRO A 85 -4.35 -2.84 3.51
N THR A 86 -5.27 -3.36 4.32
CA THR A 86 -6.59 -3.80 3.84
C THR A 86 -7.54 -2.63 3.63
N GLU A 87 -7.40 -1.59 4.44
CA GLU A 87 -8.29 -0.42 4.39
C GLU A 87 -7.62 0.81 4.99
N LEU A 88 -8.17 1.97 4.63
CA LEU A 88 -7.90 3.25 5.24
C LEU A 88 -9.12 3.68 6.05
N LYS A 89 -8.97 3.90 7.35
CA LYS A 89 -10.06 4.33 8.23
C LYS A 89 -9.58 5.40 9.21
N ASN A 90 -10.33 6.49 9.31
CA ASN A 90 -10.11 7.56 10.29
C ASN A 90 -8.67 8.17 10.29
N GLY A 91 -8.03 8.21 9.13
CA GLY A 91 -6.66 8.71 8.96
C GLY A 91 -5.56 7.71 9.36
N ALA A 92 -5.91 6.43 9.49
CA ALA A 92 -4.97 5.34 9.76
C ALA A 92 -5.12 4.22 8.74
N LEU A 93 -3.99 3.64 8.35
CA LEU A 93 -3.93 2.40 7.58
C LEU A 93 -4.11 1.21 8.51
N ILE A 94 -5.02 0.31 8.15
CA ILE A 94 -5.32 -0.90 8.91
C ILE A 94 -4.77 -2.09 8.13
N PHE A 95 -3.89 -2.85 8.79
CA PHE A 95 -3.27 -4.05 8.26
C PHE A 95 -3.83 -5.25 9.02
N LYS A 96 -4.47 -6.16 8.29
CA LYS A 96 -4.95 -7.43 8.82
C LYS A 96 -4.06 -8.54 8.30
N ASN A 97 -3.69 -9.47 9.18
CA ASN A 97 -2.85 -10.60 8.80
C ASN A 97 -3.67 -11.64 8.03
N SER A 98 -3.28 -11.86 6.77
CA SER A 98 -3.85 -12.91 5.90
C SER A 98 -2.87 -14.04 5.60
N ASP A 99 -1.65 -13.97 6.15
CA ASP A 99 -0.69 -15.07 6.10
C ASP A 99 -1.09 -16.20 7.06
N VAL A 100 -0.79 -17.43 6.68
CA VAL A 100 -1.03 -18.62 7.53
C VAL A 100 -0.06 -18.68 8.70
N GLU A 101 1.15 -18.15 8.53
CA GLU A 101 2.20 -18.13 9.57
C GLU A 101 1.99 -16.98 10.58
N CYS A 102 1.12 -16.02 10.26
CA CYS A 102 0.83 -14.88 11.12
C CYS A 102 -0.47 -15.07 11.93
N ASN A 103 -0.51 -14.45 13.12
CA ASN A 103 -1.72 -14.44 13.93
C ASN A 103 -2.80 -13.56 13.28
N LYS A 104 -3.88 -14.18 12.80
CA LYS A 104 -5.01 -13.51 12.14
C LYS A 104 -5.81 -12.56 13.04
N LYS A 105 -5.70 -12.71 14.37
CA LYS A 105 -6.33 -11.80 15.34
C LYS A 105 -5.53 -10.52 15.55
N THR A 106 -4.25 -10.52 15.15
CA THR A 106 -3.38 -9.34 15.25
C THR A 106 -3.65 -8.39 14.09
N GLN A 107 -3.77 -7.11 14.42
CA GLN A 107 -3.83 -6.02 13.46
C GLN A 107 -2.73 -4.99 13.75
N THR A 108 -2.21 -4.38 12.70
CA THR A 108 -1.35 -3.19 12.81
C THR A 108 -2.15 -1.97 12.37
N ILE A 109 -2.09 -0.91 13.16
CA ILE A 109 -2.74 0.37 12.85
C ILE A 109 -1.65 1.43 12.74
N VAL A 110 -1.49 2.01 11.55
CA VAL A 110 -0.48 3.02 11.29
C VAL A 110 -1.18 4.36 11.07
N ASN A 111 -0.96 5.30 11.99
CA ASN A 111 -1.63 6.59 12.00
C ASN A 111 -0.85 7.64 11.21
N PHE A 112 -1.52 8.34 10.28
CA PHE A 112 -0.94 9.39 9.44
C PHE A 112 -1.37 10.80 9.84
N ARG A 113 -2.15 10.96 10.93
CA ARG A 113 -2.67 12.26 11.38
C ARG A 113 -1.57 13.28 11.68
N ASN A 114 -0.37 12.82 12.06
CA ASN A 114 0.78 13.66 12.38
C ASN A 114 1.79 13.76 11.21
N GLY A 115 1.42 13.31 10.01
CA GLY A 115 2.32 13.23 8.85
C GLY A 115 2.59 11.78 8.43
N ILE A 116 3.43 11.61 7.40
CA ILE A 116 3.86 10.29 6.92
C ILE A 116 4.86 9.70 7.94
N PRO A 117 4.57 8.54 8.56
CA PRO A 117 5.52 7.91 9.49
C PRO A 117 6.83 7.54 8.79
N LYS A 118 7.98 7.93 9.34
CA LYS A 118 9.29 7.53 8.75
C LYS A 118 9.44 6.01 8.67
N GLN A 119 8.88 5.30 9.63
CA GLN A 119 8.86 3.85 9.69
C GLN A 119 7.63 3.38 10.47
N PHE A 120 7.24 2.12 10.26
CA PHE A 120 6.28 1.43 11.13
C PHE A 120 6.62 -0.05 11.26
N PHE A 121 6.22 -0.65 12.38
CA PHE A 121 6.34 -2.08 12.62
C PHE A 121 5.03 -2.78 12.30
N ARG A 122 5.03 -3.66 11.30
CA ARG A 122 3.89 -4.51 10.95
C ARG A 122 4.00 -5.84 11.70
N LYS A 123 3.13 -6.01 12.67
CA LYS A 123 3.07 -7.21 13.51
C LYS A 123 2.55 -8.41 12.73
N CYS A 124 3.35 -9.47 12.64
CA CYS A 124 2.89 -10.81 12.23
C CYS A 124 2.25 -11.54 13.42
N ASN A 125 2.83 -11.40 14.61
CA ASN A 125 2.26 -11.87 15.87
C ASN A 125 2.67 -10.93 17.01
N GLU A 126 2.52 -11.34 18.28
CA GLU A 126 2.87 -10.49 19.43
C GLU A 126 4.37 -10.22 19.57
N LYS A 127 5.22 -11.10 19.02
CA LYS A 127 6.67 -11.10 19.21
C LYS A 127 7.47 -10.82 17.93
N SER A 128 6.87 -11.00 16.75
CA SER A 128 7.56 -10.84 15.47
C SER A 128 6.74 -10.03 14.44
N GLY A 129 7.46 -9.53 13.45
CA GLY A 129 6.93 -8.69 12.39
C GLY A 129 8.07 -8.04 11.60
N ASP A 130 7.69 -7.14 10.70
CA ASP A 130 8.60 -6.45 9.81
C ASP A 130 8.59 -4.95 10.07
N ILE A 131 9.73 -4.29 9.87
CA ILE A 131 9.83 -2.83 9.88
C ILE A 131 9.84 -2.37 8.42
N TYR A 132 8.94 -1.45 8.08
CA TYR A 132 8.96 -0.78 6.79
C TYR A 132 9.30 0.69 6.95
N SER A 133 10.22 1.16 6.12
CA SER A 133 10.67 2.54 6.10
C SER A 133 10.05 3.28 4.92
N PHE A 134 9.70 4.54 5.15
CA PHE A 134 9.25 5.43 4.10
C PHE A 134 10.45 5.84 3.25
N ASP A 135 10.35 5.59 1.96
CA ASP A 135 11.30 6.01 0.95
C ASP A 135 10.74 7.22 0.20
N LYS A 136 11.50 8.31 0.20
CA LYS A 136 11.10 9.60 -0.36
C LYS A 136 11.82 9.81 -1.69
N GLU A 137 11.07 10.14 -2.73
CA GLU A 137 11.63 10.65 -4.01
C GLU A 137 11.96 12.15 -3.94
#